data_AF-A0AAW0QR49-F1
#
_entry.id   AF-A0AAW0QR49-F1
#
_cell.length_a   1.000
_cell.length_b   1.000
_cell.length_c   1.000
_cell.angle_alpha   90.00
_cell.angle_beta   90.00
_cell.angle_gamma   90.00
#
_symmetry.space_group_name_H-M   'P 1'
#
loop_
_entity.id
_entity.type
_entity.pdbx_description
1 polymer ?
#
loop_
_entity_poly.entity_id
_entity_poly.type
_entity_poly.pdbx_seq_one_letter_code
_entity_poly.pdbx_strand_id
1 'polypeptide(L)'
;MAAPADQLLVSNAQDSVPCEPRVPSIAPSLTYSEDSASEDQEEPVQQPEPPRRRRASTRLIAQSAADIQRITGETTTELISRCCGGGCCMKLSKKKDDGLEYEKITLPDNEAFQSLCLKIGDIPTVLSNVAELPEQTTFLQPMRRTSSTPSPTDSAISLGSEASSVARQATQKLTLENLDTSIQPPSFVQPHPPYHVFPAKIHNTRELTRPGAEKRTYHFDLDMTDYPDEGGLDFKVGGAIGVSAPNDAEMVEEVLDILSIPRFLRDRPVLLKTTTGRWPTVWGDDQPRELVTTRRDLLTWCSDIQSYAPTKSLLRVLAEHADDPTEKKVLMFLCSGEGQGVFCDLRTGPHVSVSQILHAFPSSKPPLDALLSVLQPLMPRFYSLSSDPHENFEIRDGKQHRLIEIAVTVHESTDWKKGCRTGVGSGFFERQSRKFTELQRNGEAAPQLYIPMFKGLMANPLAKQFISDGPMLLIGAGVGIAPFRGFVQRRLKNASCANKVWVLQGIRDSLVDEIYGGEWGVHESDVKRIVESRSGEGRYVQEEVLNQADLVWYVINSVDGRCFVCGSSKGMGEGVEEALIQVAMQKGNLEKEEARRFWDLKKEAGQYIAETW
;
A
#
# COMPACT_ATOMS: atom_id res chain seq x y z
N MET A 1 -17.61 49.19 -46.08
CA MET A 1 -16.96 49.76 -47.28
C MET A 1 -15.53 49.25 -47.27
N ALA A 2 -15.29 48.12 -47.94
CA ALA A 2 -14.76 48.02 -49.31
C ALA A 2 -13.21 48.05 -49.30
N ALA A 3 -12.64 46.88 -49.62
CA ALA A 3 -11.21 46.60 -49.87
C ALA A 3 -10.71 47.33 -51.15
N PRO A 4 -9.44 47.23 -51.62
CA PRO A 4 -8.88 45.95 -52.13
C PRO A 4 -7.32 45.78 -52.21
N ALA A 5 -6.92 44.53 -52.54
CA ALA A 5 -5.93 44.04 -53.54
C ALA A 5 -4.45 44.53 -53.50
N ASP A 6 -3.38 43.83 -53.94
CA ASP A 6 -3.11 42.52 -54.57
C ASP A 6 -1.56 42.36 -54.72
N GLN A 7 -1.11 41.20 -55.26
CA GLN A 7 0.20 40.90 -55.90
C GLN A 7 1.28 40.24 -54.99
N LEU A 8 1.91 39.09 -55.30
CA LEU A 8 2.26 38.47 -56.58
C LEU A 8 2.45 36.94 -56.46
N LEU A 9 2.30 36.27 -57.61
CA LEU A 9 2.28 34.84 -57.87
C LEU A 9 3.53 34.44 -58.71
N VAL A 10 3.92 33.16 -58.64
CA VAL A 10 4.49 32.30 -59.72
C VAL A 10 6.03 32.09 -59.82
N SER A 11 6.40 30.86 -59.41
CA SER A 11 7.26 29.82 -60.04
C SER A 11 8.67 30.10 -60.55
N ASN A 12 9.58 29.18 -60.18
CA ASN A 12 10.36 28.41 -61.17
C ASN A 12 10.73 27.03 -60.60
N ALA A 13 10.41 25.99 -61.37
CA ALA A 13 10.82 24.60 -61.21
C ALA A 13 11.47 24.12 -62.51
N GLN A 14 12.16 22.97 -62.45
CA GLN A 14 12.72 22.14 -63.54
C GLN A 14 14.17 22.50 -63.97
N ASP A 15 15.14 21.59 -64.10
CA ASP A 15 15.14 20.11 -64.20
C ASP A 15 16.54 19.52 -63.88
N SER A 16 16.60 18.24 -63.44
CA SER A 16 17.43 17.14 -63.99
C SER A 16 18.03 16.17 -62.93
N VAL A 17 17.64 14.90 -63.01
CA VAL A 17 18.17 13.64 -62.40
C VAL A 17 18.95 12.92 -63.54
N PRO A 18 19.99 12.02 -63.38
CA PRO A 18 20.07 10.83 -62.48
C PRO A 18 21.46 10.35 -61.98
N CYS A 19 21.49 9.48 -60.94
CA CYS A 19 22.11 8.12 -60.94
C CYS A 19 22.21 7.49 -59.52
N GLU A 20 21.87 6.20 -59.42
CA GLU A 20 22.06 5.31 -58.23
C GLU A 20 23.56 5.00 -57.96
N PRO A 21 23.91 4.39 -56.80
CA PRO A 21 23.99 2.93 -56.77
C PRO A 21 23.43 2.26 -55.51
N ARG A 22 23.38 0.92 -55.60
CA ARG A 22 22.56 -0.07 -54.89
C ARG A 22 23.41 -0.98 -53.98
N VAL A 23 22.80 -1.43 -52.85
CA VAL A 23 23.00 -2.65 -51.99
C VAL A 23 24.34 -2.83 -51.21
N PRO A 24 24.43 -3.69 -50.14
CA PRO A 24 23.40 -4.55 -49.54
C PRO A 24 23.27 -4.66 -48.01
N SER A 25 22.08 -5.10 -47.62
CA SER A 25 21.69 -5.76 -46.37
C SER A 25 22.42 -7.10 -46.20
N ILE A 26 23.04 -7.30 -45.04
CA ILE A 26 23.58 -8.60 -44.59
C ILE A 26 22.75 -9.04 -43.39
N ALA A 27 21.87 -10.03 -43.62
CA ALA A 27 21.34 -10.90 -42.58
C ALA A 27 22.18 -12.19 -42.57
N PRO A 28 22.63 -12.70 -41.42
CA PRO A 28 23.24 -14.02 -41.37
C PRO A 28 22.14 -15.08 -41.45
N SER A 29 22.17 -15.85 -42.54
CA SER A 29 21.58 -17.18 -42.65
C SER A 29 22.25 -18.13 -41.67
N LEU A 30 21.48 -18.94 -40.95
CA LEU A 30 21.92 -20.28 -40.59
C LEU A 30 20.83 -21.29 -40.98
N THR A 31 21.32 -22.21 -41.80
CA THR A 31 20.67 -23.25 -42.58
C THR A 31 20.08 -24.37 -41.73
N TYR A 32 18.96 -24.88 -42.24
CA TYR A 32 18.44 -26.21 -41.94
C TYR A 32 19.52 -27.28 -42.12
N SER A 33 19.57 -28.23 -41.20
CA SER A 33 20.09 -29.57 -41.42
C SER A 33 19.01 -30.53 -40.96
N GLU A 34 18.48 -31.29 -41.92
CA GLU A 34 17.65 -32.46 -41.70
C GLU A 34 18.51 -33.63 -41.19
N ASP A 35 17.83 -34.63 -40.63
CA ASP A 35 18.29 -35.93 -40.14
C ASP A 35 18.86 -36.03 -38.72
N SER A 36 18.00 -36.41 -37.75
CA SER A 36 18.13 -37.71 -37.06
C SER A 36 16.83 -38.12 -36.34
N ALA A 37 16.27 -39.24 -36.80
CA ALA A 37 15.48 -40.26 -36.08
C ALA A 37 14.63 -39.85 -34.85
N SER A 38 13.31 -39.90 -35.07
CA SER A 38 12.27 -40.02 -34.04
C SER A 38 12.36 -41.36 -33.28
N GLU A 39 12.59 -41.30 -31.98
CA GLU A 39 12.09 -42.31 -31.03
C GLU A 39 11.03 -41.63 -30.16
N ASP A 40 9.78 -42.02 -30.39
CA ASP A 40 8.62 -41.61 -29.61
C ASP A 40 8.73 -42.14 -28.17
N GLN A 41 8.78 -41.23 -27.19
CA GLN A 41 8.39 -41.51 -25.81
C GLN A 41 7.24 -40.59 -25.43
N GLU A 42 6.06 -41.18 -25.26
CA GLU A 42 4.83 -40.53 -24.84
C GLU A 42 5.00 -39.85 -23.47
N GLU A 43 4.93 -38.51 -23.43
CA GLU A 43 4.73 -37.77 -22.18
C GLU A 43 3.26 -37.89 -21.74
N PRO A 44 2.97 -38.18 -20.46
CA PRO A 44 1.59 -38.24 -19.98
C PRO A 44 0.96 -36.85 -19.91
N VAL A 45 -0.22 -36.74 -20.52
CA VAL A 45 -1.10 -35.56 -20.53
C VAL A 45 -1.32 -35.02 -19.11
N GLN A 46 -0.76 -33.84 -18.80
CA GLN A 46 -1.08 -33.09 -17.59
C GLN A 46 -2.52 -32.56 -17.68
N GLN A 47 -3.33 -32.90 -16.68
CA GLN A 47 -4.67 -32.34 -16.50
C GLN A 47 -4.58 -30.81 -16.34
N PRO A 48 -5.55 -30.04 -16.88
CA PRO A 48 -5.53 -28.59 -16.71
C PRO A 48 -5.71 -28.24 -15.23
N GLU A 49 -4.71 -27.60 -14.64
CA GLU A 49 -4.82 -27.01 -13.31
C GLU A 49 -6.01 -26.02 -13.26
N PRO A 50 -6.77 -25.98 -12.16
CA PRO A 50 -7.84 -25.00 -12.01
C PRO A 50 -7.27 -23.57 -12.08
N PRO A 51 -8.01 -22.60 -12.64
CA PRO A 51 -7.51 -21.25 -12.81
C PRO A 51 -7.10 -20.66 -11.46
N ARG A 52 -5.81 -20.34 -11.32
CA ARG A 52 -5.25 -19.69 -10.13
C ARG A 52 -6.07 -18.44 -9.82
N ARG A 53 -6.65 -18.40 -8.61
CA ARG A 53 -7.32 -17.20 -8.09
C ARG A 53 -6.32 -16.04 -8.09
N ARG A 54 -6.59 -15.04 -8.94
CA ARG A 54 -5.81 -13.82 -9.05
C ARG A 54 -5.95 -13.02 -7.75
N ARG A 55 -4.82 -12.73 -7.10
CA ARG A 55 -4.74 -11.95 -5.85
C ARG A 55 -4.08 -10.58 -6.05
N ALA A 56 -4.38 -9.72 -5.07
CA ALA A 56 -4.08 -8.30 -5.02
C ALA A 56 -2.58 -7.97 -5.11
N SER A 57 -2.38 -6.79 -5.71
CA SER A 57 -1.16 -6.10 -6.07
C SER A 57 -0.17 -5.92 -4.91
N THR A 58 1.09 -6.29 -5.14
CA THR A 58 2.23 -5.61 -4.53
C THR A 58 2.38 -4.26 -5.24
N ARG A 59 2.29 -3.16 -4.49
CA ARG A 59 2.53 -1.81 -5.03
C ARG A 59 3.82 -1.78 -5.85
N LEU A 60 3.74 -1.31 -7.09
CA LEU A 60 4.90 -0.86 -7.83
C LEU A 60 5.31 0.50 -7.23
N ILE A 61 6.23 0.48 -6.26
CA ILE A 61 6.65 1.69 -5.53
C ILE A 61 7.56 2.57 -6.42
N ALA A 62 8.22 1.99 -7.42
CA ALA A 62 9.14 2.70 -8.29
C ALA A 62 9.20 2.03 -9.68
N GLN A 63 9.23 2.84 -10.74
CA GLN A 63 9.37 2.37 -12.13
C GLN A 63 10.82 2.42 -12.61
N SER A 64 11.68 3.15 -11.90
CA SER A 64 13.09 3.33 -12.24
C SER A 64 13.98 3.33 -10.99
N ALA A 65 15.28 3.09 -11.18
CA ALA A 65 16.29 3.19 -10.12
C ALA A 65 16.34 4.60 -9.48
N ALA A 66 16.04 5.64 -10.26
CA ALA A 66 15.96 7.00 -9.78
C ALA A 66 14.76 7.23 -8.86
N ASP A 67 13.62 6.58 -9.12
CA ASP A 67 12.45 6.63 -8.25
C ASP A 67 12.69 5.90 -6.94
N ILE A 68 13.37 4.74 -6.97
CA ILE A 68 13.81 4.03 -5.77
C ILE A 68 14.66 4.97 -4.91
N GLN A 69 15.69 5.57 -5.49
CA GLN A 69 16.60 6.45 -4.76
C GLN A 69 15.94 7.73 -4.25
N ARG A 70 14.96 8.27 -4.98
CA ARG A 70 14.15 9.41 -4.52
C ARG A 70 13.23 9.03 -3.34
N ILE A 71 12.67 7.82 -3.34
CA ILE A 71 11.69 7.37 -2.35
C ILE A 71 12.36 6.83 -1.09
N THR A 72 13.43 6.05 -1.24
CA THR A 72 14.11 5.38 -0.13
C THR A 72 15.35 6.16 0.32
N GLY A 73 15.95 6.98 -0.55
CA GLY A 73 17.26 7.59 -0.35
C GLY A 73 18.43 6.68 -0.76
N GLU A 74 18.14 5.47 -1.27
CA GLU A 74 19.10 4.38 -1.46
C GLU A 74 19.15 3.92 -2.93
N THR A 75 20.30 3.45 -3.37
CA THR A 75 20.45 2.87 -4.71
C THR A 75 19.72 1.53 -4.81
N THR A 76 19.34 1.12 -6.03
CA THR A 76 18.69 -0.19 -6.27
C THR A 76 19.52 -1.36 -5.73
N THR A 77 20.84 -1.25 -5.75
CA THR A 77 21.77 -2.28 -5.23
C THR A 77 21.69 -2.42 -3.71
N GLU A 78 21.59 -1.30 -2.98
CA GLU A 78 21.36 -1.28 -1.53
C GLU A 78 19.95 -1.77 -1.17
N LEU A 79 18.97 -1.53 -2.04
CA LEU A 79 17.62 -2.06 -1.86
C LEU A 79 17.55 -3.59 -2.07
N ILE A 80 18.32 -4.14 -3.02
CA ILE A 80 18.35 -5.59 -3.31
C ILE A 80 18.98 -6.37 -2.15
N SER A 81 20.03 -5.84 -1.50
CA SER A 81 20.60 -6.48 -0.30
C SER A 81 19.59 -6.53 0.85
N ARG A 82 18.64 -5.58 0.88
CA ARG A 82 17.51 -5.53 1.83
C ARG A 82 16.24 -6.25 1.34
N CYS A 83 16.19 -6.72 0.09
CA CYS A 83 15.04 -7.44 -0.45
C CYS A 83 15.09 -8.93 -0.10
N CYS A 84 14.08 -9.41 0.66
CA CYS A 84 13.74 -10.79 1.04
C CYS A 84 14.85 -11.79 1.45
N GLY A 85 16.11 -11.35 1.55
CA GLY A 85 17.29 -12.18 1.76
C GLY A 85 18.38 -12.03 0.68
N GLY A 86 18.59 -10.84 0.09
CA GLY A 86 19.75 -10.57 -0.79
C GLY A 86 19.59 -10.99 -2.26
N GLY A 87 18.39 -10.89 -2.85
CA GLY A 87 18.16 -11.24 -4.27
C GLY A 87 18.00 -12.74 -4.57
N CYS A 88 17.72 -13.56 -3.55
CA CYS A 88 17.66 -15.02 -3.65
C CYS A 88 16.47 -15.61 -4.43
N CYS A 89 15.44 -14.83 -4.78
CA CYS A 89 14.33 -15.29 -5.63
C CYS A 89 14.77 -15.67 -7.06
N MET A 90 16.02 -15.37 -7.43
CA MET A 90 16.65 -15.72 -8.70
C MET A 90 17.51 -16.99 -8.64
N LYS A 91 17.72 -17.59 -7.45
CA LYS A 91 18.53 -18.81 -7.29
C LYS A 91 17.61 -20.04 -7.25
N LEU A 92 17.72 -20.88 -8.27
CA LEU A 92 17.06 -22.18 -8.32
C LEU A 92 17.40 -23.00 -7.07
N SER A 93 16.39 -23.65 -6.49
CA SER A 93 16.55 -24.64 -5.43
C SER A 93 17.60 -25.68 -5.84
N LYS A 94 18.67 -25.84 -5.06
CA LYS A 94 19.62 -26.94 -5.26
C LYS A 94 18.85 -28.26 -5.17
N LYS A 95 19.09 -29.19 -6.11
CA LYS A 95 18.65 -30.59 -5.98
C LYS A 95 19.22 -31.16 -4.68
N LYS A 96 18.52 -32.15 -4.09
CA LYS A 96 19.03 -32.93 -2.96
C LYS A 96 20.48 -33.34 -3.26
N ASP A 97 21.40 -32.90 -2.41
CA ASP A 97 22.81 -33.24 -2.54
C ASP A 97 22.97 -34.68 -2.03
N ASP A 98 23.50 -35.58 -2.87
CA ASP A 98 23.56 -37.03 -2.61
C ASP A 98 24.50 -37.41 -1.44
N GLY A 99 25.20 -36.43 -0.84
CA GLY A 99 26.11 -36.61 0.29
C GLY A 99 25.63 -36.08 1.64
N LEU A 100 24.39 -35.57 1.76
CA LEU A 100 23.87 -35.06 3.03
C LEU A 100 23.07 -36.13 3.78
N GLU A 101 23.31 -36.25 5.08
CA GLU A 101 22.43 -37.03 5.97
C GLU A 101 21.16 -36.24 6.27
N TYR A 102 20.02 -36.94 6.32
CA TYR A 102 18.71 -36.35 6.58
C TYR A 102 18.15 -36.88 7.89
N GLU A 103 17.55 -35.98 8.67
CA GLU A 103 16.84 -36.31 9.89
C GLU A 103 15.34 -36.04 9.72
N LYS A 104 14.53 -36.96 10.25
CA LYS A 104 13.08 -36.78 10.32
C LYS A 104 12.75 -36.05 11.62
N ILE A 105 12.19 -34.86 11.48
CA ILE A 105 11.87 -33.97 12.59
C ILE A 105 10.37 -34.03 12.89
N THR A 106 9.99 -34.00 14.17
CA THR A 106 8.58 -33.95 14.58
C THR A 106 8.09 -32.51 14.51
N LEU A 107 7.33 -32.16 13.48
CA LEU A 107 6.87 -30.78 13.31
C LEU A 107 5.93 -30.34 14.46
N PRO A 108 5.86 -29.03 14.79
CA PRO A 108 4.94 -28.52 15.80
C PRO A 108 3.48 -28.88 15.49
N ASP A 109 2.81 -29.50 16.47
CA ASP A 109 1.41 -29.92 16.34
C ASP A 109 0.47 -28.87 16.95
N ASN A 110 0.34 -27.74 16.25
CA ASN A 110 -0.59 -26.69 16.61
C ASN A 110 -1.26 -26.09 15.36
N GLU A 111 -2.47 -25.54 15.53
CA GLU A 111 -3.28 -25.00 14.42
C GLU A 111 -2.56 -23.88 13.68
N ALA A 112 -1.81 -23.03 14.39
CA ALA A 112 -1.06 -21.94 13.79
C ALA A 112 0.03 -22.46 12.84
N PHE A 113 0.80 -23.47 13.24
CA PHE A 113 1.81 -24.11 12.39
C PHE A 113 1.18 -24.83 11.19
N GLN A 114 0.11 -25.61 11.42
CA GLN A 114 -0.60 -26.32 10.35
C GLN A 114 -1.15 -25.34 9.30
N SER A 115 -1.67 -24.18 9.72
CA SER A 115 -2.20 -23.14 8.83
C SER A 115 -1.14 -22.44 7.96
N LEU A 116 0.16 -22.58 8.29
CA LEU A 116 1.25 -22.10 7.42
C LEU A 116 1.39 -22.97 6.17
N CYS A 117 0.81 -24.18 6.16
CA CYS A 117 0.85 -25.12 5.04
C CYS A 117 2.27 -25.41 4.53
N LEU A 118 3.26 -25.44 5.44
CA LEU A 118 4.66 -25.65 5.09
C LEU A 118 4.87 -27.10 4.62
N LYS A 119 5.40 -27.27 3.41
CA LYS A 119 5.74 -28.58 2.84
C LYS A 119 7.17 -28.97 3.27
N ILE A 120 7.30 -29.44 4.50
CA ILE A 120 8.59 -29.85 5.08
C ILE A 120 8.66 -31.38 5.12
N GLY A 121 9.65 -31.94 4.42
CA GLY A 121 10.03 -33.36 4.51
C GLY A 121 11.17 -33.57 5.50
N ASP A 122 12.03 -34.55 5.24
CA ASP A 122 13.25 -34.74 6.04
C ASP A 122 14.20 -33.55 5.84
N ILE A 123 14.78 -33.06 6.93
CA ILE A 123 15.67 -31.89 6.94
C ILE A 123 17.12 -32.37 7.00
N PRO A 124 18.06 -31.78 6.23
CA PRO A 124 19.48 -32.10 6.35
C PRO A 124 20.03 -31.88 7.77
N THR A 125 20.88 -32.79 8.24
CA THR A 125 21.53 -32.68 9.56
C THR A 125 22.40 -31.42 9.63
N VAL A 126 23.08 -31.08 8.53
CA VAL A 126 23.87 -29.86 8.36
C VAL A 126 23.19 -28.92 7.36
N LEU A 127 22.94 -27.69 7.79
CA LEU A 127 22.35 -26.63 6.95
C LEU A 127 23.45 -25.69 6.47
N SER A 128 23.42 -25.32 5.18
CA SER A 128 24.33 -24.36 4.59
C SER A 128 23.63 -23.03 4.29
N ASN A 129 24.41 -21.95 4.19
CA ASN A 129 23.89 -20.62 3.86
C ASN A 129 22.71 -20.18 4.75
N VAL A 130 22.78 -20.53 6.04
CA VAL A 130 21.84 -20.02 7.05
C VAL A 130 22.03 -18.51 7.16
N ALA A 131 20.93 -17.77 7.13
CA ALA A 131 20.96 -16.32 7.34
C ALA A 131 21.70 -15.96 8.63
N GLU A 132 22.58 -14.96 8.57
CA GLU A 132 23.27 -14.45 9.74
C GLU A 132 22.27 -13.85 10.73
N LEU A 133 22.59 -13.94 12.03
CA LEU A 133 21.80 -13.26 13.05
C LEU A 133 21.90 -11.75 12.80
N PRO A 134 20.79 -11.05 12.54
CA PRO A 134 20.83 -9.62 12.26
C PRO A 134 21.32 -8.84 13.48
N GLU A 135 22.03 -7.74 13.22
CA GLU A 135 22.45 -6.81 14.28
C GLU A 135 21.23 -6.26 15.03
N GLN A 136 21.30 -6.27 16.36
CA GLN A 136 20.28 -5.64 17.18
C GLN A 136 20.46 -4.12 17.17
N THR A 137 19.49 -3.43 16.58
CA THR A 137 19.52 -1.97 16.42
C THR A 137 18.65 -1.24 17.43
N THR A 138 17.78 -1.95 18.14
CA THR A 138 16.80 -1.40 19.08
C THR A 138 17.06 -1.91 20.48
N PHE A 139 16.99 -1.02 21.48
CA PHE A 139 17.21 -1.32 22.88
C PHE A 139 16.17 -0.62 23.77
N LEU A 140 15.57 -1.37 24.71
CA LEU A 140 14.61 -0.83 25.67
C LEU A 140 15.21 -0.80 27.08
N GLN A 141 15.47 0.40 27.59
CA GLN A 141 16.07 0.59 28.91
C GLN A 141 15.01 1.01 29.95
N PRO A 142 15.05 0.43 31.17
CA PRO A 142 14.21 0.91 32.27
C PRO A 142 14.51 2.38 32.57
N MET A 143 13.46 3.19 32.72
CA MET A 143 13.64 4.53 33.26
C MET A 143 14.05 4.46 34.73
N ARG A 144 15.17 5.09 35.09
CA ARG A 144 15.58 5.24 36.48
C ARG A 144 14.56 6.15 37.18
N ARG A 145 13.97 5.67 38.28
CA ARG A 145 13.19 6.53 39.17
C ARG A 145 14.15 7.59 39.73
N THR A 146 13.88 8.86 39.48
CA THR A 146 14.46 9.95 40.26
C THR A 146 13.83 9.90 41.65
N SER A 147 14.32 9.02 42.53
CA SER A 147 13.99 9.12 43.94
C SER A 147 14.61 10.41 44.46
N SER A 148 13.79 11.40 44.77
CA SER A 148 14.18 12.60 45.54
C SER A 148 14.44 12.31 47.02
N THR A 149 14.46 11.04 47.41
CA THR A 149 14.84 10.59 48.75
C THR A 149 16.17 9.86 48.68
N PRO A 150 17.24 10.38 49.31
CA PRO A 150 18.48 9.63 49.48
C PRO A 150 18.18 8.39 50.33
N SER A 151 18.61 7.22 49.87
CA SER A 151 18.70 6.04 50.75
C SER A 151 19.72 6.37 51.86
N PRO A 152 19.47 6.01 53.15
CA PRO A 152 20.40 6.31 54.25
C PRO A 152 21.79 5.67 54.09
N THR A 153 21.98 4.78 53.12
CA THR A 153 23.21 4.03 52.87
C THR A 153 24.16 4.67 51.87
N ASP A 154 23.78 5.74 51.15
CA ASP A 154 24.59 6.36 50.09
C ASP A 154 25.66 7.34 50.59
N SER A 155 25.92 7.41 51.90
CA SER A 155 26.91 8.35 52.48
C SER A 155 28.33 7.79 52.62
N ALA A 156 28.63 6.61 52.07
CA ALA A 156 29.97 6.04 52.13
C ALA A 156 30.50 5.72 50.74
N ILE A 157 31.56 6.45 50.36
CA ILE A 157 32.43 6.26 49.18
C ILE A 157 31.96 7.03 47.93
N SER A 158 32.38 8.28 47.82
CA SER A 158 32.50 8.98 46.53
C SER A 158 33.88 9.61 46.41
N LEU A 159 34.81 8.85 45.84
CA LEU A 159 36.06 9.35 45.25
C LEU A 159 36.06 8.96 43.77
N GLY A 160 35.98 9.95 42.89
CA GLY A 160 36.40 9.86 41.49
C GLY A 160 35.34 9.46 40.46
N SER A 161 34.76 10.44 39.76
CA SER A 161 34.77 10.51 38.27
C SER A 161 33.85 11.64 37.78
N GLU A 162 34.45 12.69 37.22
CA GLU A 162 33.76 13.84 36.63
C GLU A 162 33.08 13.55 35.27
N ALA A 163 33.12 12.30 34.78
CA ALA A 163 32.49 11.90 33.51
C ALA A 163 30.97 11.66 33.61
N SER A 164 30.40 11.69 34.82
CA SER A 164 28.99 11.33 35.11
C SER A 164 27.99 12.49 35.02
N SER A 165 28.45 13.75 35.09
CA SER A 165 27.55 14.91 35.14
C SER A 165 26.92 15.27 33.79
N VAL A 166 27.64 15.07 32.69
CA VAL A 166 27.17 15.42 31.33
C VAL A 166 26.10 14.45 30.84
N ALA A 167 26.25 13.14 31.10
CA ALA A 167 25.22 12.13 30.80
C ALA A 167 23.96 12.27 31.68
N ARG A 168 24.09 12.79 32.91
CA ARG A 168 22.98 13.06 33.83
C ARG A 168 22.11 14.24 33.41
N GLN A 169 22.67 15.26 32.75
CA GLN A 169 21.88 16.41 32.26
C GLN A 169 21.07 16.09 31.00
N ALA A 170 21.57 15.24 30.10
CA ALA A 170 20.86 14.87 28.87
C ALA A 170 19.61 14.01 29.12
N THR A 171 19.66 13.09 30.09
CA THR A 171 18.54 12.20 30.44
C THR A 171 17.40 12.89 31.20
N GLN A 172 17.63 14.07 31.80
CA GLN A 172 16.60 14.81 32.53
C GLN A 172 15.56 15.50 31.62
N LYS A 173 15.79 15.56 30.31
CA LYS A 173 14.91 16.28 29.37
C LYS A 173 13.93 15.39 28.59
N LEU A 174 14.07 14.07 28.69
CA LEU A 174 13.20 13.12 27.98
C LEU A 174 12.11 12.62 28.92
N THR A 175 10.89 13.12 28.73
CA THR A 175 9.68 12.70 29.44
C THR A 175 8.68 12.14 28.45
N LEU A 176 7.87 11.16 28.88
CA LEU A 176 6.72 10.73 28.09
C LEU A 176 5.78 11.92 27.91
N GLU A 177 5.40 12.21 26.68
CA GLU A 177 4.46 13.29 26.40
C GLU A 177 3.06 12.96 26.90
N ASN A 178 2.33 13.98 27.34
CA ASN A 178 0.94 13.85 27.78
C ASN A 178 -0.02 13.91 26.57
N LEU A 179 0.12 12.92 25.68
CA LEU A 179 -0.67 12.77 24.46
C LEU A 179 -1.54 11.51 24.59
N ASP A 180 -2.81 11.58 24.19
CA ASP A 180 -3.68 10.40 24.17
C ASP A 180 -3.35 9.50 22.97
N THR A 181 -2.52 8.48 23.22
CA THR A 181 -2.09 7.53 22.18
C THR A 181 -3.15 6.50 21.82
N SER A 182 -4.36 6.57 22.40
CA SER A 182 -5.51 5.78 21.96
C SER A 182 -6.23 6.41 20.75
N ILE A 183 -5.99 7.70 20.51
CA ILE A 183 -6.62 8.50 19.44
C ILE A 183 -5.66 8.73 18.27
N GLN A 184 -4.39 8.98 18.57
CA GLN A 184 -3.38 9.38 17.60
C GLN A 184 -2.02 8.76 17.95
N PRO A 185 -1.09 8.66 16.99
CA PRO A 185 0.23 8.14 17.29
C PRO A 185 1.04 9.07 18.21
N PRO A 186 2.09 8.55 18.88
CA PRO A 186 3.05 9.39 19.59
C PRO A 186 3.61 10.51 18.72
N SER A 187 3.97 11.64 19.33
CA SER A 187 4.44 12.84 18.63
C SER A 187 5.67 12.67 17.76
N PHE A 188 6.47 11.63 17.97
CA PHE A 188 7.62 11.32 17.14
C PHE A 188 7.22 10.61 15.83
N VAL A 189 6.03 10.01 15.76
CA VAL A 189 5.51 9.35 14.55
C VAL A 189 4.72 10.38 13.73
N GLN A 190 5.46 11.22 12.99
CA GLN A 190 4.89 12.31 12.18
C GLN A 190 5.24 12.15 10.71
N PRO A 191 4.38 12.60 9.79
CA PRO A 191 4.70 12.70 8.37
C PRO A 191 5.92 13.59 8.13
N HIS A 192 6.44 13.56 6.90
CA HIS A 192 7.53 14.45 6.51
C HIS A 192 7.13 15.92 6.77
N PRO A 193 8.00 16.73 7.41
CA PRO A 193 7.72 18.16 7.61
C PRO A 193 7.33 18.87 6.32
N PRO A 194 6.45 19.89 6.35
CA PRO A 194 5.89 20.57 7.52
C PRO A 194 4.58 19.94 8.06
N TYR A 195 4.18 18.78 7.56
CA TYR A 195 2.91 18.17 7.91
C TYR A 195 2.94 17.57 9.32
N HIS A 196 1.77 17.53 9.96
CA HIS A 196 1.57 16.88 11.26
C HIS A 196 0.35 15.96 11.22
N VAL A 197 0.35 14.93 12.06
CA VAL A 197 -0.83 14.11 12.28
C VAL A 197 -1.87 14.95 13.02
N PHE A 198 -3.04 15.05 12.42
CA PHE A 198 -4.24 15.68 12.93
C PHE A 198 -5.29 14.61 13.23
N PRO A 199 -5.79 14.50 14.48
CA PRO A 199 -6.88 13.59 14.82
C PRO A 199 -8.21 14.17 14.31
N ALA A 200 -8.55 13.90 13.05
CA ALA A 200 -9.79 14.40 12.45
C ALA A 200 -11.00 13.68 13.05
N LYS A 201 -11.97 14.44 13.55
CA LYS A 201 -13.19 13.88 14.14
C LYS A 201 -14.07 13.27 13.04
N ILE A 202 -14.61 12.09 13.30
CA ILE A 202 -15.63 11.49 12.43
C ILE A 202 -16.93 12.27 12.64
N HIS A 203 -17.35 13.02 11.62
CA HIS A 203 -18.64 13.70 11.62
C HIS A 203 -19.76 12.71 11.34
N ASN A 204 -19.56 11.83 10.36
CA ASN A 204 -20.52 10.81 9.97
C ASN A 204 -19.83 9.65 9.23
N THR A 205 -20.48 8.49 9.24
CA THR A 205 -20.02 7.29 8.51
C THR A 205 -21.20 6.39 8.17
N ARG A 206 -21.13 5.74 7.01
CA ARG A 206 -22.15 4.79 6.54
C ARG A 206 -21.53 3.70 5.69
N GLU A 207 -22.14 2.52 5.69
CA GLU A 207 -21.82 1.50 4.71
C GLU A 207 -22.47 1.87 3.36
N LEU A 208 -21.67 1.88 2.30
CA LEU A 208 -22.11 2.17 0.92
C LEU A 208 -22.63 0.91 0.22
N THR A 209 -22.09 -0.25 0.59
CA THR A 209 -22.49 -1.55 0.05
C THR A 209 -23.69 -2.11 0.81
N ARG A 210 -24.50 -2.92 0.13
CA ARG A 210 -25.64 -3.58 0.77
C ARG A 210 -25.26 -4.95 1.33
N PRO A 211 -26.02 -5.50 2.29
CA PRO A 211 -25.83 -6.86 2.77
C PRO A 211 -25.80 -7.86 1.60
N GLY A 212 -24.81 -8.76 1.60
CA GLY A 212 -24.58 -9.72 0.52
C GLY A 212 -23.48 -9.29 -0.47
N ALA A 213 -23.02 -8.03 -0.42
CA ALA A 213 -21.82 -7.60 -1.14
C ALA A 213 -20.60 -8.43 -0.73
N GLU A 214 -19.76 -8.80 -1.70
CA GLU A 214 -18.54 -9.56 -1.41
C GLU A 214 -17.52 -8.73 -0.63
N LYS A 215 -17.50 -7.42 -0.86
CA LYS A 215 -16.60 -6.51 -0.14
C LYS A 215 -17.40 -5.37 0.45
N ARG A 216 -17.20 -5.13 1.73
CA ARG A 216 -17.81 -4.02 2.45
C ARG A 216 -17.08 -2.72 2.12
N THR A 217 -17.81 -1.67 1.79
CA THR A 217 -17.25 -0.35 1.52
C THR A 217 -17.93 0.67 2.40
N TYR A 218 -17.14 1.47 3.11
CA TYR A 218 -17.62 2.49 4.04
C TYR A 218 -17.27 3.88 3.53
N HIS A 219 -18.15 4.81 3.81
CA HIS A 219 -17.97 6.24 3.61
C HIS A 219 -17.71 6.93 4.94
N PHE A 220 -16.87 7.96 4.92
CA PHE A 220 -16.58 8.78 6.09
C PHE A 220 -16.59 10.26 5.72
N ASP A 221 -17.26 11.03 6.56
CA ASP A 221 -17.20 12.48 6.60
C ASP A 221 -16.30 12.87 7.79
N LEU A 222 -15.19 13.53 7.51
CA LEU A 222 -14.20 13.91 8.52
C LEU A 222 -14.21 15.43 8.71
N ASP A 223 -14.34 15.87 9.96
CA ASP A 223 -14.31 17.29 10.33
C ASP A 223 -12.87 17.82 10.31
N MET A 224 -12.67 18.85 9.50
CA MET A 224 -11.40 19.50 9.20
C MET A 224 -11.40 20.98 9.61
N THR A 225 -12.38 21.41 10.39
CA THR A 225 -12.57 22.81 10.79
C THR A 225 -11.35 23.36 11.52
N ASP A 226 -10.75 22.55 12.40
CA ASP A 226 -9.58 22.91 13.20
C ASP A 226 -8.26 22.40 12.58
N TYR A 227 -8.27 21.94 11.32
CA TYR A 227 -7.05 21.52 10.64
C TYR A 227 -6.11 22.73 10.45
N PRO A 228 -4.82 22.63 10.81
CA PRO A 228 -3.91 23.76 10.77
C PRO A 228 -3.66 24.28 9.34
N ASP A 229 -3.49 25.59 9.19
CA ASP A 229 -3.07 26.18 7.91
C ASP A 229 -1.59 25.84 7.64
N GLU A 230 -1.36 25.05 6.59
CA GLU A 230 -0.05 24.58 6.16
C GLU A 230 0.51 25.48 5.04
N GLY A 231 0.54 26.79 5.27
CA GLY A 231 1.13 27.77 4.37
C GLY A 231 0.33 27.99 3.08
N GLY A 232 -1.01 28.00 3.15
CA GLY A 232 -1.88 28.30 2.02
C GLY A 232 -2.10 27.13 1.05
N LEU A 233 -1.58 25.94 1.36
CA LEU A 233 -1.93 24.73 0.64
C LEU A 233 -3.24 24.17 1.21
N ASP A 234 -4.34 24.27 0.46
CA ASP A 234 -5.64 23.67 0.83
C ASP A 234 -5.85 22.29 0.17
N PHE A 235 -6.82 21.51 0.67
CA PHE A 235 -7.27 20.26 0.05
C PHE A 235 -7.87 20.52 -1.32
N LYS A 236 -7.67 19.60 -2.27
CA LYS A 236 -8.14 19.75 -3.66
C LYS A 236 -8.93 18.54 -4.11
N VAL A 237 -9.83 18.76 -5.07
CA VAL A 237 -10.50 17.69 -5.81
C VAL A 237 -9.45 16.74 -6.39
N GLY A 238 -9.66 15.44 -6.20
CA GLY A 238 -8.69 14.42 -6.57
C GLY A 238 -7.50 14.29 -5.63
N GLY A 239 -7.39 15.12 -4.60
CA GLY A 239 -6.37 14.97 -3.56
C GLY A 239 -6.57 13.70 -2.73
N ALA A 240 -5.62 13.46 -1.83
CA ALA A 240 -5.66 12.33 -0.91
C ALA A 240 -5.22 12.74 0.49
N ILE A 241 -5.66 12.00 1.49
CA ILE A 241 -5.16 12.07 2.86
C ILE A 241 -4.26 10.87 3.16
N GLY A 242 -3.24 11.08 3.99
CA GLY A 242 -2.51 10.00 4.64
C GLY A 242 -3.13 9.72 5.99
N VAL A 243 -3.22 8.43 6.36
CA VAL A 243 -3.80 7.99 7.63
C VAL A 243 -2.79 7.10 8.34
N SER A 244 -2.43 7.50 9.56
CA SER A 244 -1.61 6.69 10.45
C SER A 244 -2.52 5.70 11.16
N ALA A 245 -2.80 4.54 10.57
CA ALA A 245 -3.71 3.56 11.18
C ALA A 245 -2.96 2.68 12.21
N PRO A 246 -3.48 2.52 13.44
CA PRO A 246 -2.86 1.63 14.43
C PRO A 246 -3.09 0.16 14.08
N ASN A 247 -2.19 -0.70 14.57
CA ASN A 247 -2.46 -2.14 14.62
C ASN A 247 -3.70 -2.45 15.46
N ASP A 248 -4.30 -3.63 15.21
CA ASP A 248 -5.43 -4.10 16.00
C ASP A 248 -5.02 -4.31 17.46
N ALA A 249 -5.78 -3.74 18.40
CA ALA A 249 -5.43 -3.74 19.82
C ALA A 249 -5.37 -5.17 20.38
N GLU A 250 -6.27 -6.05 19.93
CA GLU A 250 -6.25 -7.47 20.32
C GLU A 250 -4.97 -8.17 19.86
N MET A 251 -4.51 -7.89 18.64
CA MET A 251 -3.27 -8.47 18.10
C MET A 251 -2.03 -7.95 18.82
N VAL A 252 -2.01 -6.65 19.19
CA VAL A 252 -0.93 -6.07 20.01
C VAL A 252 -0.86 -6.76 21.38
N GLU A 253 -2.01 -6.94 22.04
CA GLU A 253 -2.08 -7.65 23.33
C GLU A 253 -1.62 -9.10 23.19
N GLU A 254 -2.04 -9.79 22.13
CA GLU A 254 -1.65 -11.18 21.85
C GLU A 254 -0.13 -11.31 21.68
N VAL A 255 0.52 -10.44 20.89
CA VAL A 255 1.98 -10.45 20.75
C VAL A 255 2.67 -10.20 22.10
N LEU A 256 2.19 -9.23 22.89
CA LEU A 256 2.76 -8.94 24.21
C LEU A 256 2.55 -10.08 25.21
N ASP A 257 1.42 -10.79 25.12
CA ASP A 257 1.10 -11.98 25.92
C ASP A 257 2.04 -13.16 25.54
N ILE A 258 2.24 -13.46 24.25
CA ILE A 258 3.12 -14.56 23.80
C ILE A 258 4.58 -14.31 24.21
N LEU A 259 5.05 -13.06 24.05
CA LEU A 259 6.37 -12.63 24.51
C LEU A 259 6.49 -12.54 26.04
N SER A 260 5.44 -12.93 26.78
CA SER A 260 5.42 -13.01 28.24
C SER A 260 5.72 -11.67 28.93
N ILE A 261 5.35 -10.55 28.30
CA ILE A 261 5.55 -9.21 28.86
C ILE A 261 4.44 -8.91 29.87
N PRO A 262 4.74 -8.70 31.16
CA PRO A 262 3.72 -8.45 32.17
C PRO A 262 2.84 -7.23 31.85
N ARG A 263 1.52 -7.34 32.06
CA ARG A 263 0.54 -6.27 31.76
C ARG A 263 0.92 -4.92 32.37
N PHE A 264 1.40 -4.91 33.62
CA PHE A 264 1.80 -3.69 34.32
C PHE A 264 3.06 -3.00 33.76
N LEU A 265 3.79 -3.63 32.83
CA LEU A 265 4.96 -3.07 32.15
C LEU A 265 4.68 -2.56 30.73
N ARG A 266 3.53 -2.90 30.14
CA ARG A 266 3.21 -2.60 28.73
C ARG A 266 3.11 -1.09 28.49
N ASP A 267 2.44 -0.41 29.42
CA ASP A 267 2.16 1.03 29.40
C ASP A 267 3.13 1.86 30.25
N ARG A 268 4.15 1.22 30.86
CA ARG A 268 5.16 1.96 31.64
C ARG A 268 6.16 2.66 30.73
N PRO A 269 6.53 3.91 31.03
CA PRO A 269 7.58 4.61 30.32
C PRO A 269 8.89 3.81 30.26
N VAL A 270 9.44 3.71 29.06
CA VAL A 270 10.75 3.13 28.76
C VAL A 270 11.56 4.08 27.90
N LEU A 271 12.87 4.05 28.11
CA LEU A 271 13.81 4.75 27.25
C LEU A 271 14.11 3.85 26.04
N LEU A 272 13.67 4.27 24.87
CA LEU A 272 14.02 3.66 23.60
C LEU A 272 15.35 4.24 23.11
N LYS A 273 16.27 3.36 22.72
CA LYS A 273 17.49 3.72 21.99
C LYS A 273 17.57 2.94 20.68
N THR A 274 17.87 3.64 19.59
CA THR A 274 18.22 3.03 18.31
C THR A 274 19.64 3.39 17.91
N THR A 275 20.34 2.46 17.27
CA THR A 275 21.73 2.68 16.79
C THR A 275 21.79 3.23 15.37
N THR A 276 20.74 3.01 14.59
CA THR A 276 20.64 3.39 13.18
C THR A 276 19.18 3.34 12.74
N GLY A 277 18.90 3.80 11.52
CA GLY A 277 17.60 3.75 10.88
C GLY A 277 16.70 4.94 11.16
N ARG A 278 15.57 4.98 10.44
CA ARG A 278 14.49 5.95 10.67
C ARG A 278 13.54 5.52 11.79
N TRP A 279 13.44 4.21 12.06
CA TRP A 279 12.56 3.65 13.07
C TRP A 279 12.90 4.23 14.47
N PRO A 280 11.91 4.56 15.32
CA PRO A 280 10.48 4.20 15.31
C PRO A 280 9.58 5.08 14.43
N THR A 281 10.17 5.92 13.59
CA THR A 281 9.44 6.81 12.69
C THR A 281 9.57 6.31 11.24
N VAL A 282 8.59 6.61 10.39
CA VAL A 282 8.69 6.30 8.96
C VAL A 282 9.47 7.39 8.21
N TRP A 283 9.40 8.62 8.70
CA TRP A 283 9.97 9.80 8.06
C TRP A 283 11.04 10.47 8.93
N GLY A 284 12.00 11.10 8.27
CA GLY A 284 13.15 11.75 8.90
C GLY A 284 14.46 11.10 8.52
N ASP A 285 15.55 11.66 9.02
CA ASP A 285 16.89 11.22 8.67
C ASP A 285 17.22 9.86 9.28
N ASP A 286 18.11 9.13 8.60
CA ASP A 286 18.69 7.90 9.11
C ASP A 286 19.73 8.25 10.17
N GLN A 287 19.38 8.03 11.44
CA GLN A 287 20.22 8.41 12.57
C GLN A 287 19.83 7.65 13.85
N PRO A 288 20.77 7.49 14.80
CA PRO A 288 20.44 7.02 16.15
C PRO A 288 19.39 7.90 16.82
N ARG A 289 18.48 7.30 17.59
CA ARG A 289 17.40 8.01 18.29
C ARG A 289 17.35 7.61 19.76
N GLU A 290 17.03 8.57 20.61
CA GLU A 290 16.80 8.37 22.04
C GLU A 290 15.50 9.09 22.43
N LEU A 291 14.48 8.34 22.83
CA LEU A 291 13.16 8.89 23.19
C LEU A 291 12.46 8.06 24.26
N VAL A 292 11.47 8.66 24.93
CA VAL A 292 10.64 7.96 25.93
C VAL A 292 9.31 7.58 25.32
N THR A 293 8.92 6.32 25.48
CA THR A 293 7.68 5.73 24.91
C THR A 293 7.21 4.56 25.78
N THR A 294 6.20 3.82 25.33
CA THR A 294 5.75 2.57 25.94
C THR A 294 5.96 1.38 25.00
N ARG A 295 5.97 0.15 25.54
CA ARG A 295 6.07 -1.06 24.71
C ARG A 295 4.84 -1.22 23.82
N ARG A 296 3.68 -0.83 24.34
CA ARG A 296 2.42 -0.82 23.61
C ARG A 296 2.49 0.11 22.41
N ASP A 297 2.91 1.35 22.59
CA ASP A 297 2.93 2.34 21.51
C ASP A 297 3.84 1.91 20.34
N LEU A 298 4.96 1.25 20.65
CA LEU A 298 5.87 0.71 19.63
C LEU A 298 5.18 -0.34 18.73
N LEU A 299 4.41 -1.25 19.32
CA LEU A 299 3.66 -2.25 18.54
C LEU A 299 2.36 -1.69 17.95
N THR A 300 1.72 -0.70 18.58
CA THR A 300 0.48 -0.10 18.07
C THR A 300 0.75 0.79 16.86
N TRP A 301 1.81 1.60 16.89
CA TRP A 301 2.01 2.70 15.95
C TRP A 301 3.29 2.63 15.11
N CYS A 302 4.30 1.85 15.52
CA CYS A 302 5.64 1.96 14.94
C CYS A 302 6.06 0.74 14.10
N SER A 303 5.62 -0.47 14.47
CA SER A 303 6.02 -1.72 13.80
C SER A 303 4.82 -2.45 13.20
N ASP A 304 4.95 -2.88 11.95
CA ASP A 304 3.92 -3.67 11.27
C ASP A 304 4.00 -5.14 11.66
N ILE A 305 2.88 -5.70 12.12
CA ILE A 305 2.78 -7.07 12.63
C ILE A 305 1.89 -7.99 11.79
N GLN A 306 1.34 -7.51 10.65
CA GLN A 306 0.38 -8.30 9.86
C GLN A 306 0.39 -8.08 8.34
N SER A 307 1.00 -7.02 7.83
CA SER A 307 0.96 -6.65 6.41
C SER A 307 2.11 -7.26 5.59
N TYR A 308 3.23 -7.58 6.23
CA TYR A 308 4.43 -8.04 5.55
C TYR A 308 4.61 -9.55 5.66
N ALA A 309 5.03 -10.16 4.55
CA ALA A 309 5.43 -11.56 4.55
C ALA A 309 6.70 -11.77 5.40
N PRO A 310 6.83 -12.91 6.10
CA PRO A 310 7.97 -13.19 6.99
C PRO A 310 9.32 -13.06 6.28
N THR A 311 10.29 -12.43 6.93
CA THR A 311 11.66 -12.27 6.42
C THR A 311 12.59 -13.32 7.01
N LYS A 312 13.71 -13.63 6.33
CA LYS A 312 14.73 -14.51 6.91
C LYS A 312 15.30 -13.95 8.21
N SER A 313 15.46 -12.62 8.31
CA SER A 313 15.90 -11.95 9.55
C SER A 313 14.94 -12.21 10.72
N LEU A 314 13.63 -12.12 10.48
CA LEU A 314 12.62 -12.46 11.49
C LEU A 314 12.75 -13.93 11.91
N LEU A 315 12.76 -14.85 10.95
CA LEU A 315 12.87 -16.29 11.23
C LEU A 315 14.17 -16.63 11.97
N ARG A 316 15.27 -15.96 11.63
CA ARG A 316 16.57 -16.16 12.26
C ARG A 316 16.61 -15.66 13.70
N VAL A 317 15.99 -14.52 14.01
CA VAL A 317 15.83 -14.02 15.39
C VAL A 317 14.96 -14.97 16.22
N LEU A 318 13.89 -15.50 15.62
CA LEU A 318 13.05 -16.50 16.28
C LEU A 318 13.80 -17.81 16.55
N ALA A 319 14.61 -18.27 15.58
CA ALA A 319 15.43 -19.47 15.74
C ALA A 319 16.45 -19.33 16.89
N GLU A 320 17.01 -18.13 17.08
CA GLU A 320 17.96 -17.87 18.16
C GLU A 320 17.33 -18.08 19.54
N HIS A 321 16.07 -17.66 19.68
CA HIS A 321 15.33 -17.64 20.94
C HIS A 321 14.30 -18.76 21.08
N ALA A 322 14.42 -19.81 20.25
CA ALA A 322 13.62 -21.02 20.36
C ALA A 322 14.29 -22.02 21.32
N ASP A 323 13.61 -22.32 22.43
CA ASP A 323 14.09 -23.27 23.43
C ASP A 323 13.93 -24.74 22.97
N ASP A 324 12.89 -25.02 22.16
CA ASP A 324 12.67 -26.35 21.62
C ASP A 324 13.63 -26.60 20.43
N PRO A 325 14.49 -27.64 20.50
CA PRO A 325 15.48 -27.92 19.45
C PRO A 325 14.85 -28.19 18.08
N THR A 326 13.64 -28.73 18.06
CA THR A 326 12.93 -29.09 16.84
C THR A 326 12.38 -27.83 16.16
N GLU A 327 11.68 -26.96 16.89
CA GLU A 327 11.24 -25.65 16.41
C GLU A 327 12.42 -24.82 15.91
N LYS A 328 13.52 -24.79 16.68
CA LYS A 328 14.76 -24.13 16.29
C LYS A 328 15.29 -24.66 14.96
N LYS A 329 15.35 -25.98 14.78
CA LYS A 329 15.85 -26.58 13.54
C LYS A 329 14.96 -26.26 12.34
N VAL A 330 13.63 -26.24 12.51
CA VAL A 330 12.69 -25.82 11.46
C VAL A 330 12.89 -24.34 11.09
N LEU A 331 13.00 -23.45 12.07
CA LEU A 331 13.25 -22.02 11.81
C LEU A 331 14.60 -21.80 11.11
N MET A 332 15.65 -22.50 11.55
CA MET A 332 16.97 -22.48 10.91
C MET A 332 16.92 -22.97 9.46
N PHE A 333 16.16 -24.04 9.19
CA PHE A 333 15.93 -24.56 7.84
C PHE A 333 15.23 -23.52 6.95
N LEU A 334 14.16 -22.88 7.44
CA LEU A 334 13.45 -21.85 6.66
C LEU A 334 14.32 -20.64 6.32
N CYS A 335 15.37 -20.35 7.11
CA CYS A 335 16.34 -19.32 6.78
C CYS A 335 17.66 -19.84 6.15
N SER A 336 17.75 -21.12 5.77
CA SER A 336 18.91 -21.72 5.10
C SER A 336 18.83 -21.70 3.57
N GLY A 337 19.85 -22.23 2.90
CA GLY A 337 19.84 -22.47 1.46
C GLY A 337 18.93 -23.63 1.06
N GLU A 338 18.87 -24.69 1.87
CA GLU A 338 18.08 -25.90 1.63
C GLU A 338 16.57 -25.63 1.82
N GLY A 339 16.19 -24.78 2.77
CA GLY A 339 14.79 -24.37 2.95
C GLY A 339 14.31 -23.27 2.02
N GLN A 340 15.11 -22.85 1.03
CA GLN A 340 14.78 -21.72 0.15
C GLN A 340 13.44 -21.89 -0.58
N GLY A 341 13.13 -23.09 -1.07
CA GLY A 341 11.85 -23.37 -1.74
C GLY A 341 10.66 -23.20 -0.79
N VAL A 342 10.73 -23.81 0.40
CA VAL A 342 9.69 -23.72 1.43
C VAL A 342 9.52 -22.28 1.93
N PHE A 343 10.61 -21.53 2.05
CA PHE A 343 10.58 -20.11 2.41
C PHE A 343 9.90 -19.25 1.34
N CYS A 344 10.20 -19.49 0.05
CA CYS A 344 9.51 -18.81 -1.05
C CYS A 344 8.01 -19.11 -1.04
N ASP A 345 7.62 -20.37 -0.79
CA ASP A 345 6.21 -20.77 -0.66
C ASP A 345 5.54 -20.07 0.53
N LEU A 346 6.21 -20.02 1.70
CA LEU A 346 5.72 -19.29 2.88
C LEU A 346 5.48 -17.80 2.57
N ARG A 347 6.36 -17.16 1.79
CA ARG A 347 6.24 -15.73 1.45
C ARG A 347 5.21 -15.43 0.37
N THR A 348 5.01 -16.37 -0.55
CA THR A 348 4.03 -16.25 -1.63
C THR A 348 2.65 -16.78 -1.23
N GLY A 349 2.59 -17.53 -0.13
CA GLY A 349 1.40 -18.12 0.47
C GLY A 349 0.50 -17.12 1.22
N PRO A 350 -0.32 -17.59 2.18
CA PRO A 350 -1.24 -16.72 2.91
C PRO A 350 -0.46 -15.60 3.62
N HIS A 351 -1.02 -14.39 3.70
CA HIS A 351 -0.40 -13.31 4.46
C HIS A 351 -0.22 -13.83 5.91
N VAL A 352 1.02 -14.06 6.35
CA VAL A 352 1.30 -14.58 7.69
C VAL A 352 1.54 -13.42 8.64
N SER A 353 0.88 -13.39 9.79
CA SER A 353 1.11 -12.37 10.81
C SER A 353 2.23 -12.76 11.76
N VAL A 354 2.81 -11.77 12.46
CA VAL A 354 3.80 -12.03 13.52
C VAL A 354 3.18 -12.87 14.63
N SER A 355 1.93 -12.57 15.02
CA SER A 355 1.16 -13.39 15.99
C SER A 355 1.07 -14.86 15.54
N GLN A 356 0.76 -15.12 14.26
CA GLN A 356 0.67 -16.49 13.74
C GLN A 356 2.00 -17.24 13.84
N ILE A 357 3.14 -16.61 13.51
CA ILE A 357 4.45 -17.27 13.60
C ILE A 357 4.81 -17.56 15.05
N LEU A 358 4.58 -16.61 15.96
CA LEU A 358 4.85 -16.80 17.38
C LEU A 358 3.98 -17.92 17.98
N HIS A 359 2.74 -18.09 17.50
CA HIS A 359 1.90 -19.24 17.87
C HIS A 359 2.35 -20.55 17.21
N ALA A 360 2.87 -20.49 15.98
CA ALA A 360 3.38 -21.66 15.27
C ALA A 360 4.65 -22.25 15.93
N PHE A 361 5.48 -21.38 16.52
CA PHE A 361 6.72 -21.72 17.22
C PHE A 361 6.71 -21.21 18.67
N PRO A 362 5.88 -21.81 19.56
CA PRO A 362 5.63 -21.30 20.91
C PRO A 362 6.85 -21.34 21.85
N SER A 363 7.89 -22.12 21.53
CA SER A 363 9.15 -22.09 22.29
C SER A 363 10.00 -20.86 21.97
N SER A 364 9.71 -20.17 20.86
CA SER A 364 10.43 -18.97 20.44
C SER A 364 9.94 -17.72 21.18
N LYS A 365 10.76 -17.18 22.08
CA LYS A 365 10.43 -16.01 22.90
C LYS A 365 11.51 -14.93 22.81
N PRO A 366 11.66 -14.29 21.64
CA PRO A 366 12.66 -13.23 21.50
C PRO A 366 12.35 -12.05 22.43
N PRO A 367 13.38 -11.39 23.00
CA PRO A 367 13.22 -10.08 23.61
C PRO A 367 12.52 -9.11 22.64
N LEU A 368 11.63 -8.27 23.16
CA LEU A 368 10.84 -7.36 22.33
C LEU A 368 11.72 -6.42 21.49
N ASP A 369 12.82 -5.94 22.04
CA ASP A 369 13.75 -5.05 21.36
C ASP A 369 14.55 -5.75 20.23
N ALA A 370 14.92 -7.01 20.42
CA ALA A 370 15.45 -7.84 19.34
C ALA A 370 14.41 -8.08 18.22
N LEU A 371 13.15 -8.33 18.58
CA LEU A 371 12.07 -8.47 17.60
C LEU A 371 11.82 -7.15 16.84
N LEU A 372 11.73 -6.02 17.55
CA LEU A 372 11.52 -4.70 16.93
C LEU A 372 12.65 -4.30 15.97
N SER A 373 13.87 -4.79 16.20
CA SER A 373 15.02 -4.55 15.30
C SER A 373 14.85 -5.15 13.90
N VAL A 374 13.97 -6.14 13.72
CA VAL A 374 13.77 -6.85 12.44
C VAL A 374 12.38 -6.67 11.84
N LEU A 375 11.42 -6.11 12.60
CA LEU A 375 10.08 -5.81 12.09
C LEU A 375 10.11 -4.61 11.14
N GLN A 376 9.20 -4.63 10.17
CA GLN A 376 9.05 -3.51 9.23
C GLN A 376 8.32 -2.34 9.90
N PRO A 377 8.62 -1.09 9.54
CA PRO A 377 7.89 0.07 10.04
C PRO A 377 6.40 0.02 9.64
N LEU A 378 5.53 0.52 10.52
CA LEU A 378 4.10 0.65 10.22
C LEU A 378 3.85 1.86 9.32
N MET A 379 3.64 1.60 8.03
CA MET A 379 3.45 2.67 7.03
C MET A 379 2.06 3.33 7.14
N PRO A 380 1.92 4.65 6.89
CA PRO A 380 0.61 5.26 6.69
C PRO A 380 -0.09 4.71 5.44
N ARG A 381 -1.42 4.79 5.40
CA ARG A 381 -2.25 4.39 4.24
C ARG A 381 -2.90 5.63 3.64
N PHE A 382 -2.95 5.70 2.31
CA PHE A 382 -3.47 6.87 1.59
C PHE A 382 -4.84 6.60 1.01
N TYR A 383 -5.73 7.60 1.08
CA TYR A 383 -7.11 7.52 0.63
C TYR A 383 -7.47 8.77 -0.17
N SER A 384 -8.00 8.58 -1.38
CA SER A 384 -8.44 9.67 -2.24
C SER A 384 -9.72 10.31 -1.69
N LEU A 385 -9.78 11.64 -1.77
CA LEU A 385 -10.96 12.41 -1.41
C LEU A 385 -12.11 12.11 -2.37
N SER A 386 -13.32 11.93 -1.86
CA SER A 386 -14.53 11.62 -2.63
C SER A 386 -15.53 12.77 -2.77
N SER A 387 -15.12 13.99 -2.44
CA SER A 387 -15.92 15.22 -2.58
C SER A 387 -15.04 16.40 -3.01
N ASP A 388 -15.68 17.54 -3.32
CA ASP A 388 -14.99 18.84 -3.49
C ASP A 388 -14.75 19.51 -2.13
N PRO A 389 -13.51 19.49 -1.59
CA PRO A 389 -13.24 19.90 -0.21
C PRO A 389 -13.30 21.41 0.04
N HIS A 390 -13.38 22.24 -1.01
CA HIS A 390 -13.49 23.70 -0.86
C HIS A 390 -14.90 24.13 -0.45
N GLU A 391 -15.90 23.30 -0.79
CA GLU A 391 -17.31 23.68 -0.76
C GLU A 391 -18.13 22.68 0.07
N ASN A 392 -17.46 21.73 0.69
CA ASN A 392 -18.07 20.75 1.57
C ASN A 392 -17.99 21.26 3.02
N PHE A 393 -19.06 21.88 3.46
CA PHE A 393 -19.20 22.36 4.82
C PHE A 393 -20.64 22.25 5.31
N GLU A 394 -20.80 22.12 6.62
CA GLU A 394 -22.10 22.24 7.28
C GLU A 394 -22.12 23.49 8.17
N ILE A 395 -23.28 24.15 8.24
CA ILE A 395 -23.48 25.25 9.19
C ILE A 395 -24.12 24.66 10.44
N ARG A 396 -23.35 24.65 11.55
CA ARG A 396 -23.80 24.18 12.86
C ARG A 396 -23.35 25.19 13.91
N ASP A 397 -24.17 25.43 14.91
CA ASP A 397 -23.87 26.38 16.00
C ASP A 397 -23.45 27.78 15.52
N GLY A 398 -23.98 28.20 14.36
CA GLY A 398 -23.65 29.48 13.72
C GLY A 398 -22.24 29.55 13.11
N LYS A 399 -21.51 28.44 13.02
CA LYS A 399 -20.16 28.33 12.43
C LYS A 399 -20.16 27.40 11.23
N GLN A 400 -19.26 27.66 10.28
CA GLN A 400 -18.98 26.73 9.19
C GLN A 400 -18.04 25.64 9.68
N HIS A 401 -18.49 24.39 9.55
CA HIS A 401 -17.68 23.20 9.81
C HIS A 401 -17.26 22.60 8.48
N ARG A 402 -15.94 22.57 8.21
CA ARG A 402 -15.40 22.05 6.95
C ARG A 402 -15.32 20.53 7.02
N LEU A 403 -15.77 19.86 5.96
CA LEU A 403 -15.78 18.40 5.87
C LEU A 403 -14.98 17.92 4.67
N ILE A 404 -14.26 16.82 4.84
CA ILE A 404 -13.71 16.04 3.73
C ILE A 404 -14.32 14.65 3.74
N GLU A 405 -14.48 14.06 2.56
CA GLU A 405 -15.09 12.75 2.42
C GLU A 405 -14.11 11.75 1.82
N ILE A 406 -14.19 10.51 2.28
CA ILE A 406 -13.44 9.39 1.70
C ILE A 406 -14.33 8.15 1.60
N ALA A 407 -13.92 7.22 0.74
CA ALA A 407 -14.51 5.89 0.66
C ALA A 407 -13.42 4.81 0.88
N VAL A 408 -13.74 3.79 1.67
CA VAL A 408 -12.81 2.74 2.09
C VAL A 408 -13.44 1.37 1.91
N THR A 409 -12.92 0.58 0.98
CA THR A 409 -13.27 -0.84 0.89
C THR A 409 -12.43 -1.67 1.85
N VAL A 410 -13.07 -2.52 2.64
CA VAL A 410 -12.38 -3.42 3.58
C VAL A 410 -11.59 -4.46 2.81
N HIS A 411 -10.32 -4.55 3.12
CA HIS A 411 -9.46 -5.61 2.62
C HIS A 411 -9.48 -6.76 3.61
N GLU A 412 -9.71 -7.97 3.12
CA GLU A 412 -9.78 -9.18 3.92
C GLU A 412 -8.74 -10.18 3.44
N SER A 413 -8.10 -10.84 4.41
CA SER A 413 -7.22 -11.98 4.21
C SER A 413 -7.70 -13.14 5.06
N THR A 414 -7.32 -14.35 4.67
CA THR A 414 -7.44 -15.54 5.53
C THR A 414 -6.67 -15.33 6.82
N ASP A 415 -7.25 -15.78 7.93
CA ASP A 415 -6.64 -15.77 9.25
C ASP A 415 -6.71 -17.16 9.87
N TRP A 416 -5.65 -17.57 10.55
CA TRP A 416 -5.54 -18.91 11.12
C TRP A 416 -6.49 -19.13 12.31
N LYS A 417 -6.84 -18.07 13.05
CA LYS A 417 -7.62 -18.14 14.29
C LYS A 417 -9.08 -17.76 14.06
N LYS A 418 -9.31 -16.65 13.36
CA LYS A 418 -10.65 -16.09 13.14
C LYS A 418 -11.24 -16.49 11.78
N GLY A 419 -10.51 -17.23 10.95
CA GLY A 419 -10.86 -17.56 9.57
C GLY A 419 -10.60 -16.40 8.60
N CYS A 420 -10.94 -15.17 9.00
CA CYS A 420 -10.66 -13.96 8.24
C CYS A 420 -10.13 -12.84 9.14
N ARG A 421 -9.21 -12.03 8.61
CA ARG A 421 -8.77 -10.77 9.20
C ARG A 421 -8.80 -9.64 8.19
N THR A 422 -8.99 -8.44 8.69
CA THR A 422 -8.97 -7.21 7.90
C THR A 422 -7.56 -6.65 7.78
N GLY A 423 -7.25 -5.92 6.71
CA GLY A 423 -6.01 -5.13 6.61
C GLY A 423 -5.93 -4.05 7.69
N VAL A 424 -4.71 -3.58 8.03
CA VAL A 424 -4.48 -2.58 9.10
C VAL A 424 -5.37 -1.34 8.92
N GLY A 425 -5.22 -0.65 7.78
CA GLY A 425 -5.91 0.63 7.54
C GLY A 425 -7.42 0.46 7.34
N SER A 426 -7.83 -0.39 6.41
CA SER A 426 -9.26 -0.55 6.11
C SER A 426 -10.03 -1.28 7.22
N GLY A 427 -9.38 -2.17 7.97
CA GLY A 427 -9.92 -2.76 9.19
C GLY A 427 -10.06 -1.75 10.34
N PHE A 428 -9.11 -0.82 10.48
CA PHE A 428 -9.23 0.29 11.41
C PHE A 428 -10.47 1.14 11.10
N PHE A 429 -10.67 1.54 9.83
CA PHE A 429 -11.87 2.26 9.41
C PHE A 429 -13.16 1.47 9.69
N GLU A 430 -13.20 0.18 9.36
CA GLU A 430 -14.36 -0.65 9.69
C GLU A 430 -14.67 -0.64 11.19
N ARG A 431 -13.66 -0.84 12.05
CA ARG A 431 -13.86 -0.82 13.51
C ARG A 431 -14.37 0.55 13.98
N GLN A 432 -13.84 1.64 13.43
CA GLN A 432 -14.33 2.99 13.74
C GLN A 432 -15.80 3.19 13.30
N SER A 433 -16.17 2.75 12.11
CA SER A 433 -17.54 2.87 11.60
C SER A 433 -18.55 2.07 12.44
N ARG A 434 -18.18 0.83 12.80
CA ARG A 434 -19.00 -0.02 13.67
C ARG A 434 -19.19 0.61 15.04
N LYS A 435 -18.10 1.07 15.66
CA LYS A 435 -18.13 1.74 16.97
C LYS A 435 -18.98 3.01 16.91
N PHE A 436 -18.82 3.82 15.87
CA PHE A 436 -19.62 5.03 15.67
C PHE A 436 -21.11 4.70 15.59
N THR A 437 -21.48 3.73 14.76
CA THR A 437 -22.87 3.29 14.58
C THR A 437 -23.46 2.72 15.86
N GLU A 438 -22.68 1.94 16.62
CA GLU A 438 -23.10 1.38 17.91
C GLU A 438 -23.37 2.47 18.95
N LEU A 439 -22.48 3.46 19.06
CA LEU A 439 -22.66 4.60 19.97
C LEU A 439 -23.91 5.43 19.61
N GLN A 440 -24.15 5.67 18.32
CA GLN A 440 -25.36 6.34 17.87
C GLN A 440 -26.63 5.55 18.21
N ARG A 441 -26.62 4.22 18.03
CA ARG A 441 -27.75 3.35 18.43
C ARG A 441 -28.00 3.38 19.94
N ASN A 442 -26.94 3.56 20.73
CA ASN A 442 -27.02 3.69 22.19
C ASN A 442 -27.40 5.10 22.66
N GLY A 443 -27.73 6.02 21.75
CA GLY A 443 -28.24 7.36 22.06
C GLY A 443 -27.18 8.47 22.06
N GLU A 444 -25.93 8.18 21.73
CA GLU A 444 -24.89 9.21 21.58
C GLU A 444 -25.00 9.87 20.21
N ALA A 445 -25.63 11.05 20.15
CA ALA A 445 -25.89 11.74 18.88
C ALA A 445 -24.62 12.18 18.13
N ALA A 446 -23.52 12.44 18.85
CA ALA A 446 -22.25 12.89 18.26
C ALA A 446 -21.05 12.15 18.89
N PRO A 447 -20.79 10.89 18.50
CA PRO A 447 -19.67 10.10 19.01
C PRO A 447 -18.33 10.81 18.83
N GLN A 448 -17.50 10.81 19.89
CA GLN A 448 -16.14 11.37 19.84
C GLN A 448 -15.13 10.33 19.35
N LEU A 449 -15.17 10.04 18.05
CA LEU A 449 -14.23 9.15 17.38
C LEU A 449 -13.40 9.91 16.35
N TYR A 450 -12.17 9.47 16.13
CA TYR A 450 -11.18 10.23 15.38
C TYR A 450 -10.38 9.33 14.44
N ILE A 451 -9.94 9.93 13.33
CA ILE A 451 -9.03 9.35 12.35
C ILE A 451 -7.74 10.16 12.37
N PRO A 452 -6.61 9.59 12.85
CA PRO A 452 -5.31 10.25 12.80
C PRO A 452 -4.84 10.34 11.34
N MET A 453 -5.03 11.51 10.75
CA MET A 453 -4.73 11.77 9.36
C MET A 453 -3.78 12.96 9.20
N PHE A 454 -3.22 13.09 8.01
CA PHE A 454 -2.46 14.26 7.61
C PHE A 454 -2.71 14.50 6.13
N LYS A 455 -2.46 15.71 5.67
CA LYS A 455 -2.57 16.02 4.26
C LYS A 455 -1.61 15.14 3.46
N GLY A 456 -2.13 14.38 2.49
CA GLY A 456 -1.27 13.66 1.55
C GLY A 456 -0.42 14.67 0.78
N LEU A 457 0.73 14.25 0.23
CA LEU A 457 1.69 15.14 -0.45
C LEU A 457 1.13 15.94 -1.65
N MET A 458 -0.19 15.89 -1.95
CA MET A 458 -0.88 16.56 -3.07
C MET A 458 -0.11 16.42 -4.40
N ALA A 459 0.69 15.36 -4.48
CA ALA A 459 1.57 15.06 -5.57
C ALA A 459 0.91 14.13 -6.57
N ASN A 460 -0.27 13.61 -6.22
CA ASN A 460 -0.95 12.63 -7.03
C ASN A 460 -1.44 13.27 -8.33
N PRO A 461 -1.32 12.55 -9.46
CA PRO A 461 -1.66 13.09 -10.78
C PRO A 461 -3.09 13.61 -10.89
N LEU A 462 -4.06 12.97 -10.19
CA LEU A 462 -5.46 13.38 -10.21
C LEU A 462 -5.65 14.83 -9.72
N ALA A 463 -5.02 15.22 -8.61
CA ALA A 463 -5.16 16.57 -8.07
C ALA A 463 -4.41 17.64 -8.88
N LYS A 464 -3.26 17.29 -9.45
CA LYS A 464 -2.39 18.24 -10.18
C LYS A 464 -2.93 18.62 -11.54
N GLN A 465 -3.50 17.64 -12.25
CA GLN A 465 -3.90 17.78 -13.64
C GLN A 465 -5.42 17.95 -13.81
N PHE A 466 -6.17 17.99 -12.70
CA PHE A 466 -7.59 18.29 -12.75
C PHE A 466 -7.82 19.71 -13.24
N ILE A 467 -8.53 19.82 -14.35
CA ILE A 467 -9.01 21.06 -14.94
C ILE A 467 -10.51 20.85 -15.21
N SER A 468 -11.33 21.81 -14.81
CA SER A 468 -12.80 21.69 -14.85
C SER A 468 -13.39 21.71 -16.26
N ASP A 469 -12.62 22.20 -17.24
CA ASP A 469 -13.08 22.48 -18.59
C ASP A 469 -12.73 21.34 -19.55
N GLY A 470 -13.52 21.24 -20.62
CA GLY A 470 -13.33 20.27 -21.71
C GLY A 470 -13.94 18.88 -21.47
N PRO A 471 -14.12 18.07 -22.51
CA PRO A 471 -14.68 16.71 -22.39
C PRO A 471 -13.87 15.83 -21.42
N MET A 472 -14.54 15.04 -20.58
CA MET A 472 -13.88 14.21 -19.58
C MET A 472 -14.49 12.82 -19.47
N LEU A 473 -13.63 11.80 -19.55
CA LEU A 473 -13.97 10.41 -19.34
C LEU A 473 -13.35 9.92 -18.02
N LEU A 474 -14.17 9.41 -17.11
CA LEU A 474 -13.80 8.97 -15.77
C LEU A 474 -14.07 7.46 -15.66
N ILE A 475 -13.02 6.65 -15.54
CA ILE A 475 -13.13 5.18 -15.54
C ILE A 475 -12.71 4.67 -14.17
N GLY A 476 -13.68 4.23 -13.37
CA GLY A 476 -13.46 3.79 -11.99
C GLY A 476 -14.02 2.39 -11.74
N ALA A 477 -13.25 1.51 -11.10
CA ALA A 477 -13.74 0.21 -10.68
C ALA A 477 -13.81 0.08 -9.14
N GLY A 478 -14.96 -0.37 -8.63
CA GLY A 478 -15.25 -0.42 -7.19
C GLY A 478 -15.04 0.94 -6.53
N VAL A 479 -14.25 0.96 -5.45
CA VAL A 479 -13.87 2.19 -4.73
C VAL A 479 -13.04 3.17 -5.57
N GLY A 480 -12.52 2.76 -6.72
CA GLY A 480 -11.87 3.64 -7.70
C GLY A 480 -12.77 4.76 -8.23
N ILE A 481 -14.09 4.64 -8.09
CA ILE A 481 -15.03 5.71 -8.45
C ILE A 481 -15.01 6.89 -7.48
N ALA A 482 -14.48 6.70 -6.26
CA ALA A 482 -14.54 7.68 -5.17
C ALA A 482 -14.03 9.07 -5.56
N PRO A 483 -12.81 9.27 -6.11
CA PRO A 483 -12.34 10.59 -6.49
C PRO A 483 -13.19 11.27 -7.57
N PHE A 484 -13.81 10.49 -8.44
CA PHE A 484 -14.63 11.02 -9.54
C PHE A 484 -15.94 11.63 -9.08
N ARG A 485 -16.45 11.25 -7.90
CA ARG A 485 -17.58 11.93 -7.28
C ARG A 485 -17.28 13.40 -7.04
N GLY A 486 -16.09 13.73 -6.49
CA GLY A 486 -15.65 15.11 -6.32
C GLY A 486 -15.44 15.87 -7.64
N PHE A 487 -14.95 15.17 -8.68
CA PHE A 487 -14.76 15.75 -10.02
C PHE A 487 -16.11 16.18 -10.61
N VAL A 488 -17.10 15.28 -10.56
CA VAL A 488 -18.45 15.54 -11.07
C VAL A 488 -19.13 16.64 -10.26
N GLN A 489 -19.05 16.62 -8.93
CA GLN A 489 -19.61 17.69 -8.08
C GLN A 489 -19.03 19.06 -8.42
N ARG A 490 -17.70 19.15 -8.58
CA ARG A 490 -17.04 20.41 -8.97
C ARG A 490 -17.53 20.89 -10.33
N ARG A 491 -17.75 19.95 -11.24
CA ARG A 491 -18.07 20.25 -12.63
C ARG A 491 -19.54 20.60 -12.88
N LEU A 492 -20.47 19.93 -12.20
CA LEU A 492 -21.90 20.21 -12.31
C LEU A 492 -22.28 21.61 -11.82
N LYS A 493 -21.40 22.29 -11.06
CA LYS A 493 -21.54 23.71 -10.72
C LYS A 493 -21.49 24.62 -11.95
N ASN A 494 -20.73 24.22 -12.97
CA ASN A 494 -20.64 24.95 -14.22
C ASN A 494 -21.66 24.37 -15.22
N ALA A 495 -22.78 25.07 -15.41
CA ALA A 495 -23.87 24.62 -16.29
C ALA A 495 -23.42 24.30 -17.74
N SER A 496 -22.35 24.94 -18.23
CA SER A 496 -21.74 24.67 -19.55
C SER A 496 -21.00 23.33 -19.66
N CYS A 497 -20.70 22.68 -18.52
CA CYS A 497 -19.83 21.51 -18.45
C CYS A 497 -20.58 20.21 -18.11
N ALA A 498 -21.89 20.27 -17.80
CA ALA A 498 -22.69 19.12 -17.38
C ALA A 498 -22.77 18.02 -18.46
N ASN A 499 -22.99 18.39 -19.72
CA ASN A 499 -23.15 17.43 -20.84
C ASN A 499 -21.81 16.96 -21.45
N LYS A 500 -20.73 17.03 -20.68
CA LYS A 500 -19.36 16.76 -21.16
C LYS A 500 -18.54 15.90 -20.18
N VAL A 501 -19.21 15.24 -19.23
CA VAL A 501 -18.60 14.25 -18.33
C VAL A 501 -19.24 12.91 -18.56
N TRP A 502 -18.42 11.88 -18.68
CA TRP A 502 -18.84 10.51 -18.74
C TRP A 502 -18.10 9.70 -17.69
N VAL A 503 -18.83 8.86 -16.97
CA VAL A 503 -18.34 8.03 -15.87
C VAL A 503 -18.64 6.58 -16.21
N LEU A 504 -17.60 5.75 -16.29
CA LEU A 504 -17.73 4.30 -16.39
C LEU A 504 -17.40 3.69 -15.04
N GLN A 505 -18.42 3.14 -14.36
CA GLN A 505 -18.29 2.52 -13.05
C GLN A 505 -18.34 0.99 -13.17
N GLY A 506 -17.22 0.33 -12.91
CA GLY A 506 -17.13 -1.13 -12.86
C GLY A 506 -17.47 -1.68 -11.48
N ILE A 507 -18.46 -2.57 -11.40
CA ILE A 507 -18.86 -3.26 -10.16
C ILE A 507 -19.16 -4.74 -10.44
N ARG A 508 -19.46 -5.52 -9.39
CA ARG A 508 -19.85 -6.92 -9.56
C ARG A 508 -21.32 -7.03 -9.90
N ASP A 509 -22.15 -6.46 -9.04
CA ASP A 509 -23.60 -6.52 -9.07
C ASP A 509 -24.15 -5.19 -8.53
N SER A 510 -24.93 -4.50 -9.35
CA SER A 510 -25.54 -3.20 -9.03
C SER A 510 -26.46 -3.24 -7.82
N LEU A 511 -27.07 -4.38 -7.51
CA LEU A 511 -27.98 -4.49 -6.37
C LEU A 511 -27.26 -4.39 -5.02
N VAL A 512 -25.97 -4.70 -4.95
CA VAL A 512 -25.22 -4.78 -3.68
C VAL A 512 -23.91 -3.99 -3.65
N ASP A 513 -23.23 -3.84 -4.79
CA ASP A 513 -21.90 -3.24 -4.89
C ASP A 513 -21.91 -1.82 -5.46
N GLU A 514 -23.06 -1.31 -5.93
CA GLU A 514 -23.14 0.06 -6.42
C GLU A 514 -22.95 1.07 -5.28
N ILE A 515 -21.82 1.77 -5.30
CA ILE A 515 -21.55 2.86 -4.37
C ILE A 515 -21.89 4.22 -4.99
N TYR A 516 -22.40 5.13 -4.15
CA TYR A 516 -22.83 6.47 -4.52
C TYR A 516 -23.94 6.54 -5.58
N GLY A 517 -24.78 5.50 -5.69
CA GLY A 517 -25.99 5.57 -6.53
C GLY A 517 -26.93 6.67 -6.03
N GLY A 518 -27.44 7.51 -6.93
CA GLY A 518 -28.30 8.65 -6.60
C GLY A 518 -27.56 9.94 -6.25
N GLU A 519 -26.22 9.93 -6.20
CA GLU A 519 -25.41 11.08 -5.74
C GLU A 519 -24.73 11.84 -6.89
N TRP A 520 -25.05 11.54 -8.15
CA TRP A 520 -24.41 12.12 -9.35
C TRP A 520 -25.20 13.26 -10.01
N GLY A 521 -26.31 13.68 -9.41
CA GLY A 521 -27.15 14.78 -9.90
C GLY A 521 -28.37 14.35 -10.71
N VAL A 522 -29.15 15.33 -11.20
CA VAL A 522 -30.50 15.13 -11.81
C VAL A 522 -30.48 14.30 -13.10
N HIS A 523 -29.31 14.18 -13.74
CA HIS A 523 -29.09 13.46 -15.00
C HIS A 523 -28.06 12.33 -14.84
N GLU A 524 -28.10 11.60 -13.72
CA GLU A 524 -27.15 10.52 -13.43
C GLU A 524 -27.08 9.48 -14.54
N SER A 525 -28.19 9.13 -15.19
CA SER A 525 -28.23 8.18 -16.31
C SER A 525 -27.43 8.64 -17.53
N ASP A 526 -27.28 9.95 -17.70
CA ASP A 526 -26.61 10.55 -18.86
C ASP A 526 -25.11 10.71 -18.60
N VAL A 527 -24.74 10.82 -17.32
CA VAL A 527 -23.34 10.99 -16.86
C VAL A 527 -22.69 9.65 -16.55
N LYS A 528 -23.40 8.72 -15.92
CA LYS A 528 -22.84 7.49 -15.32
C LYS A 528 -23.37 6.24 -15.99
N ARG A 529 -22.45 5.40 -16.45
CA ARG A 529 -22.69 4.06 -16.95
C ARG A 529 -22.14 3.03 -15.97
N ILE A 530 -22.99 2.11 -15.53
CA ILE A 530 -22.61 0.98 -14.68
C ILE A 530 -22.25 -0.22 -15.56
N VAL A 531 -21.13 -0.88 -15.24
CA VAL A 531 -20.64 -2.08 -15.91
C VAL A 531 -20.56 -3.20 -14.88
N GLU A 532 -21.35 -4.25 -15.06
CA GLU A 532 -21.50 -5.36 -14.11
C GLU A 532 -20.72 -6.59 -14.58
N SER A 533 -19.81 -7.07 -13.74
CA SER A 533 -18.96 -8.23 -14.04
C SER A 533 -19.59 -9.58 -13.68
N ARG A 534 -20.68 -9.61 -12.90
CA ARG A 534 -21.33 -10.86 -12.44
C ARG A 534 -22.81 -10.98 -12.80
N SER A 535 -23.38 -9.95 -13.41
CA SER A 535 -24.77 -9.92 -13.85
C SER A 535 -24.84 -9.85 -15.37
N GLY A 536 -25.90 -10.44 -15.95
CA GLY A 536 -26.12 -10.45 -17.41
C GLY A 536 -25.00 -11.17 -18.17
N GLU A 537 -24.48 -10.54 -19.22
CA GLU A 537 -23.36 -11.09 -20.00
C GLU A 537 -22.01 -11.04 -19.28
N GLY A 538 -21.92 -10.33 -18.13
CA GLY A 538 -20.71 -10.23 -17.33
C GLY A 538 -19.57 -9.50 -18.06
N ARG A 539 -19.50 -8.19 -17.91
CA ARG A 539 -18.50 -7.35 -18.59
C ARG A 539 -17.63 -6.59 -17.61
N TYR A 540 -16.45 -6.20 -18.07
CA TYR A 540 -15.57 -5.30 -17.33
C TYR A 540 -15.46 -3.93 -18.02
N VAL A 541 -14.97 -2.93 -17.28
CA VAL A 541 -14.86 -1.55 -17.78
C VAL A 541 -14.05 -1.43 -19.07
N GLN A 542 -13.01 -2.26 -19.26
CA GLN A 542 -12.22 -2.27 -20.49
C GLN A 542 -13.01 -2.72 -21.73
N GLU A 543 -14.02 -3.59 -21.55
CA GLU A 543 -14.90 -3.99 -22.65
C GLU A 543 -15.90 -2.86 -22.97
N GLU A 544 -16.38 -2.15 -21.94
CA GLU A 544 -17.25 -0.99 -22.16
C GLU A 544 -16.52 0.18 -22.83
N VAL A 545 -15.22 0.36 -22.55
CA VAL A 545 -14.35 1.31 -23.27
C VAL A 545 -14.34 1.01 -24.78
N LEU A 546 -14.24 -0.26 -25.16
CA LEU A 546 -14.30 -0.67 -26.57
C LEU A 546 -15.70 -0.47 -27.16
N ASN A 547 -16.76 -0.82 -26.43
CA ASN A 547 -18.14 -0.63 -26.87
C ASN A 547 -18.47 0.85 -27.13
N GLN A 548 -17.86 1.74 -26.34
CA GLN A 548 -18.03 3.19 -26.45
C GLN A 548 -16.85 3.86 -27.18
N ALA A 549 -16.18 3.15 -28.09
CA ALA A 549 -14.99 3.65 -28.80
C ALA A 549 -15.20 5.04 -29.45
N ASP A 550 -16.37 5.32 -30.01
CA ASP A 550 -16.68 6.64 -30.59
C ASP A 550 -16.66 7.77 -29.54
N LEU A 551 -17.22 7.52 -28.36
CA LEU A 551 -17.21 8.48 -27.25
C LEU A 551 -15.79 8.67 -26.71
N VAL A 552 -15.09 7.55 -26.47
CA VAL A 552 -13.72 7.56 -25.96
C VAL A 552 -12.82 8.36 -26.91
N TRP A 553 -12.93 8.11 -28.21
CA TRP A 553 -12.20 8.85 -29.25
C TRP A 553 -12.59 10.33 -29.29
N TYR A 554 -13.90 10.64 -29.27
CA TYR A 554 -14.38 12.02 -29.21
C TYR A 554 -13.77 12.80 -28.03
N VAL A 555 -13.74 12.20 -26.85
CA VAL A 555 -13.15 12.81 -25.66
C VAL A 555 -11.65 13.02 -25.86
N ILE A 556 -10.86 11.96 -26.09
CA ILE A 556 -9.39 12.10 -26.07
C ILE A 556 -8.82 12.85 -27.27
N ASN A 557 -9.52 12.84 -28.41
CA ASN A 557 -9.13 13.57 -29.61
C ASN A 557 -9.47 15.07 -29.52
N SER A 558 -10.30 15.48 -28.57
CA SER A 558 -10.56 16.90 -28.29
C SER A 558 -9.31 17.58 -27.72
N VAL A 559 -9.10 18.86 -28.06
CA VAL A 559 -7.91 19.64 -27.65
C VAL A 559 -7.81 19.72 -26.12
N ASP A 560 -8.93 19.84 -25.43
CA ASP A 560 -9.07 19.94 -23.98
C ASP A 560 -9.62 18.65 -23.33
N GLY A 561 -9.62 17.55 -24.09
CA GLY A 561 -10.10 16.25 -23.68
C GLY A 561 -9.23 15.58 -22.61
N ARG A 562 -9.85 14.97 -21.60
CA ARG A 562 -9.14 14.24 -20.54
C ARG A 562 -9.76 12.89 -20.22
N CYS A 563 -8.91 11.91 -19.95
CA CYS A 563 -9.28 10.57 -19.52
C CYS A 563 -8.59 10.26 -18.18
N PHE A 564 -9.39 9.93 -17.17
CA PHE A 564 -8.91 9.57 -15.83
C PHE A 564 -9.30 8.13 -15.52
N VAL A 565 -8.35 7.34 -15.01
CA VAL A 565 -8.55 5.94 -14.64
C VAL A 565 -8.18 5.75 -13.18
N CYS A 566 -9.03 5.07 -12.42
CA CYS A 566 -8.82 4.88 -10.98
C CYS A 566 -9.31 3.51 -10.48
N GLY A 567 -8.49 2.81 -9.68
CA GLY A 567 -8.81 1.48 -9.15
C GLY A 567 -7.62 0.51 -9.14
N SER A 568 -7.88 -0.80 -9.25
CA SER A 568 -6.82 -1.83 -9.21
C SER A 568 -5.84 -1.70 -10.37
N SER A 569 -4.52 -1.63 -10.10
CA SER A 569 -3.51 -1.61 -11.17
C SER A 569 -3.54 -2.90 -11.98
N LYS A 570 -3.48 -4.03 -11.27
CA LYS A 570 -3.45 -5.36 -11.87
C LYS A 570 -4.83 -5.72 -12.42
N GLY A 571 -4.88 -6.14 -13.68
CA GLY A 571 -6.11 -6.54 -14.35
C GLY A 571 -6.94 -5.36 -14.87
N MET A 572 -7.37 -4.42 -14.01
CA MET A 572 -8.22 -3.30 -14.45
C MET A 572 -7.40 -2.22 -15.17
N GLY A 573 -6.37 -1.64 -14.53
CA GLY A 573 -5.54 -0.60 -15.14
C GLY A 573 -4.88 -1.06 -16.45
N GLU A 574 -4.21 -2.22 -16.41
CA GLU A 574 -3.59 -2.85 -17.59
C GLU A 574 -4.61 -3.13 -18.71
N GLY A 575 -5.80 -3.62 -18.34
CA GLY A 575 -6.87 -3.93 -19.30
C GLY A 575 -7.46 -2.68 -19.95
N VAL A 576 -7.69 -1.61 -19.17
CA VAL A 576 -8.19 -0.34 -19.68
C VAL A 576 -7.16 0.31 -20.61
N GLU A 577 -5.87 0.30 -20.26
CA GLU A 577 -4.82 0.85 -21.12
C GLU A 577 -4.75 0.15 -22.49
N GLU A 578 -4.79 -1.18 -22.53
CA GLU A 578 -4.81 -1.90 -23.81
C GLU A 578 -6.12 -1.65 -24.60
N ALA A 579 -7.27 -1.54 -23.92
CA ALA A 579 -8.53 -1.17 -24.58
C ALA A 579 -8.47 0.24 -25.19
N LEU A 580 -7.88 1.21 -24.48
CA LEU A 580 -7.68 2.57 -24.98
C LEU A 580 -6.74 2.60 -26.21
N ILE A 581 -5.68 1.79 -26.21
CA ILE A 581 -4.79 1.60 -27.38
C ILE A 581 -5.60 1.06 -28.57
N GLN A 582 -6.44 0.05 -28.36
CA GLN A 582 -7.30 -0.50 -29.41
C GLN A 582 -8.30 0.52 -29.97
N VAL A 583 -8.91 1.36 -29.12
CA VAL A 583 -9.77 2.46 -29.58
C VAL A 583 -9.00 3.42 -30.49
N ALA A 584 -7.77 3.80 -30.10
CA ALA A 584 -6.93 4.68 -30.91
C ALA A 584 -6.54 4.03 -32.25
N MET A 585 -6.27 2.73 -32.28
CA MET A 585 -6.04 2.00 -33.54
C MET A 585 -7.28 2.04 -34.43
N GLN A 586 -8.46 1.72 -33.88
CA GLN A 586 -9.70 1.60 -34.64
C GLN A 586 -10.22 2.96 -35.15
N LYS A 587 -10.22 3.99 -34.29
CA LYS A 587 -10.85 5.29 -34.58
C LYS A 587 -9.85 6.32 -35.12
N GLY A 588 -8.58 6.19 -34.79
CA GLY A 588 -7.49 7.01 -35.31
C GLY A 588 -6.83 6.45 -36.57
N ASN A 589 -7.17 5.22 -36.97
CA ASN A 589 -6.51 4.49 -38.07
C ASN A 589 -4.98 4.45 -37.89
N LEU A 590 -4.56 4.18 -36.64
CA LEU A 590 -3.16 4.11 -36.23
C LEU A 590 -2.70 2.67 -36.13
N GLU A 591 -1.43 2.40 -36.44
CA GLU A 591 -0.82 1.13 -36.09
C GLU A 591 -0.62 1.01 -34.57
N LYS A 592 -0.39 -0.21 -34.07
CA LYS A 592 -0.32 -0.47 -32.61
C LYS A 592 0.77 0.36 -31.90
N GLU A 593 1.94 0.49 -32.50
CA GLU A 593 3.04 1.29 -31.93
C GLU A 593 2.74 2.80 -31.97
N GLU A 594 2.08 3.26 -33.03
CA GLU A 594 1.63 4.66 -33.14
C GLU A 594 0.53 4.99 -32.12
N ALA A 595 -0.39 4.06 -31.88
CA ALA A 595 -1.42 4.19 -30.86
C ALA A 595 -0.83 4.20 -29.44
N ARG A 596 0.19 3.37 -29.17
CA ARG A 596 0.96 3.42 -27.90
C ARG A 596 1.61 4.78 -27.71
N ARG A 597 2.34 5.24 -28.74
CA ARG A 597 2.98 6.56 -28.73
C ARG A 597 1.97 7.69 -28.55
N PHE A 598 0.79 7.60 -29.17
CA PHE A 598 -0.29 8.57 -28.99
C PHE A 598 -0.68 8.68 -27.50
N TRP A 599 -0.90 7.56 -26.82
CA TRP A 599 -1.24 7.57 -25.40
C TRP A 599 -0.10 8.02 -24.51
N ASP A 600 1.15 7.72 -24.84
CA ASP A 600 2.31 8.23 -24.10
C ASP A 600 2.40 9.76 -24.20
N LEU A 601 2.18 10.35 -25.39
CA LEU A 601 2.08 11.80 -25.55
C LEU A 601 0.89 12.39 -24.76
N LYS A 602 -0.24 11.67 -24.67
CA LYS A 602 -1.38 12.08 -23.84
C LYS A 602 -1.05 12.04 -22.34
N LYS A 603 -0.22 11.09 -21.87
CA LYS A 603 0.29 11.06 -20.48
C LYS A 603 1.20 12.26 -20.22
N GLU A 604 2.15 12.53 -21.12
CA GLU A 604 3.08 13.66 -21.01
C GLU A 604 2.34 15.00 -20.97
N ALA A 605 1.28 15.15 -21.78
CA ALA A 605 0.43 16.33 -21.82
C ALA A 605 -0.56 16.45 -20.63
N GLY A 606 -0.61 15.47 -19.72
CA GLY A 606 -1.57 15.46 -18.60
C GLY A 606 -3.03 15.25 -19.04
N GLN A 607 -3.26 14.68 -20.22
CA GLN A 607 -4.59 14.39 -20.77
C GLN A 607 -5.05 12.96 -20.45
N TYR A 608 -4.12 12.01 -20.28
CA TYR A 608 -4.40 10.68 -19.79
C TYR A 608 -3.72 10.46 -18.43
N ILE A 609 -4.53 10.15 -17.41
CA ILE A 609 -4.06 9.99 -16.03
C ILE A 609 -4.63 8.71 -15.45
N ALA A 610 -3.75 7.80 -15.03
CA ALA A 610 -4.13 6.59 -14.33
C ALA A 610 -3.57 6.64 -12.90
N GLU A 611 -4.44 6.66 -11.90
CA GLU A 611 -4.08 6.49 -10.49
C GLU A 611 -4.62 5.13 -10.04
N THR A 612 -3.76 4.11 -10.16
CA THR A 612 -4.12 2.73 -9.83
C THR A 612 -3.28 2.20 -8.67
N TRP A 613 -3.83 1.28 -7.88
CA TRP A 613 -3.21 0.71 -6.68
C TRP A 613 -3.21 -0.82 -6.62
#